data_AF-A0AAU9LRR7-F1
#
_entry.id   AF-A0AAU9LRR7-F1
#
_cell.length_a   1.000
_cell.length_b   1.000
_cell.length_c   1.000
_cell.angle_alpha   90.00
_cell.angle_beta   90.00
_cell.angle_gamma   90.00
#
_symmetry.space_group_name_H-M   'P 1'
#
loop_
_entity.id
_entity.type
_entity.pdbx_description
1 polymer ?
#
loop_
_entity_poly.entity_id
_entity_poly.type
_entity_poly.pdbx_seq_one_letter_code
_entity_poly.pdbx_strand_id
1 'polypeptide(L)'
;MIDAVISKLRHHVCEAQKEWNPKITQTDPQILPFVTLSYAQSIDGSLAAERGKPTLLSGPASMKMTHMLRTLHDGIMVGVGTVIADNPSLNARLVEGCSPRPIIVDTHLRCPTSLKLFTLSTCQKPIILYGRGSQDPEIQIRRQALEMMGAAVLECQTMSGDAGRNYVDLHDALCVVRQNGINSVMVEGGSAILTSCLQQTTQRRFIDLVIVTIAPTFIGGLRVVSTLLPSITMPRTFPRLQQPRYYVLEEDLIILGRLAY
;
A
#
# COMPACT_ATOMS: atom_id res chain seq x y z
N MET A 1 -12.38 -25.27 5.76
CA MET A 1 -11.83 -25.08 4.39
C MET A 1 -11.18 -23.70 4.23
N ILE A 2 -11.88 -22.61 4.60
CA ILE A 2 -11.36 -21.22 4.57
C ILE A 2 -10.05 -21.05 5.35
N ASP A 3 -9.99 -21.49 6.60
CA ASP A 3 -8.77 -21.33 7.43
C ASP A 3 -7.56 -22.08 6.87
N ALA A 4 -7.78 -23.19 6.17
CA ALA A 4 -6.70 -23.91 5.48
C ALA A 4 -6.15 -23.12 4.29
N VAL A 5 -7.00 -22.41 3.54
CA VAL A 5 -6.57 -21.52 2.45
C VAL A 5 -5.82 -20.31 3.02
N ILE A 6 -6.34 -19.68 4.08
CA ILE A 6 -5.67 -18.57 4.77
C ILE A 6 -4.31 -19.02 5.33
N SER A 7 -4.22 -20.23 5.90
CA SER A 7 -2.96 -20.79 6.38
C SER A 7 -1.94 -21.02 5.26
N LYS A 8 -2.37 -21.49 4.09
CA LYS A 8 -1.49 -21.64 2.91
C LYS A 8 -1.00 -20.29 2.40
N LEU A 9 -1.90 -19.29 2.32
CA LEU A 9 -1.55 -17.91 1.95
C LEU A 9 -0.54 -17.32 2.94
N ARG A 10 -0.79 -17.45 4.24
CA ARG A 10 0.14 -17.03 5.31
C ARG A 10 1.52 -17.64 5.09
N HIS A 11 1.58 -18.96 4.89
CA HIS A 11 2.83 -19.66 4.67
C HIS A 11 3.57 -19.11 3.45
N HIS A 12 2.90 -18.86 2.32
CA HIS A 12 3.57 -18.29 1.15
C HIS A 12 4.10 -16.88 1.34
N VAL A 13 3.36 -16.01 2.03
CA VAL A 13 3.85 -14.66 2.33
C VAL A 13 5.06 -14.73 3.24
N CYS A 14 5.03 -15.57 4.28
CA CYS A 14 6.17 -15.74 5.18
C CYS A 14 7.40 -16.33 4.46
N GLU A 15 7.23 -17.31 3.59
CA GLU A 15 8.34 -17.86 2.81
C GLU A 15 8.89 -16.82 1.82
N ALA A 16 8.03 -16.07 1.12
CA ALA A 16 8.48 -14.99 0.23
C ALA A 16 9.26 -13.91 0.99
N GLN A 17 8.81 -13.52 2.20
CA GLN A 17 9.54 -12.58 3.05
C GLN A 17 10.92 -13.11 3.44
N LYS A 18 11.05 -14.40 3.77
CA LYS A 18 12.36 -15.00 4.12
C LYS A 18 13.28 -15.14 2.91
N GLU A 19 12.76 -15.63 1.79
CA GLU A 19 13.55 -15.92 0.59
C GLU A 19 13.98 -14.65 -0.14
N TRP A 20 13.09 -13.66 -0.24
CA TRP A 20 13.31 -12.49 -1.08
C TRP A 20 13.71 -11.23 -0.31
N ASN A 21 13.64 -11.26 1.03
CA ASN A 21 14.22 -10.22 1.88
C ASN A 21 15.35 -10.75 2.80
N PRO A 22 16.44 -11.33 2.24
CA PRO A 22 17.54 -11.86 3.05
C PRO A 22 18.35 -10.77 3.76
N LYS A 23 18.11 -9.49 3.46
CA LYS A 23 18.91 -8.34 3.91
C LYS A 23 18.35 -7.64 5.16
N ILE A 24 17.34 -8.20 5.84
CA ILE A 24 16.73 -7.58 7.04
C ILE A 24 17.76 -7.27 8.13
N THR A 25 18.84 -8.06 8.23
CA THR A 25 19.90 -7.90 9.23
C THR A 25 20.99 -6.89 8.85
N GLN A 26 20.95 -6.36 7.63
CA GLN A 26 21.94 -5.39 7.14
C GLN A 26 21.44 -3.96 7.34
N THR A 27 22.34 -3.08 7.78
CA THR A 27 22.09 -1.66 8.04
C THR A 27 22.44 -0.76 6.84
N ASP A 28 22.44 -1.30 5.63
CA ASP A 28 22.69 -0.50 4.42
C ASP A 28 21.48 0.42 4.15
N PRO A 29 21.67 1.75 4.09
CA PRO A 29 20.60 2.72 3.91
C PRO A 29 19.88 2.60 2.56
N GLN A 30 20.41 1.82 1.60
CA GLN A 30 19.75 1.54 0.32
C GLN A 30 18.87 0.29 0.35
N ILE A 31 18.86 -0.47 1.45
CA ILE A 31 17.97 -1.62 1.59
C ILE A 31 16.53 -1.13 1.71
N LEU A 32 15.65 -1.70 0.91
CA LEU A 32 14.21 -1.45 0.99
C LEU A 32 13.56 -2.46 1.94
N PRO A 33 12.42 -2.11 2.56
CA PRO A 33 11.61 -3.10 3.25
C PRO A 33 11.03 -4.09 2.22
N PHE A 34 10.62 -5.28 2.66
CA PHE A 34 9.85 -6.19 1.80
C PHE A 34 8.51 -5.56 1.48
N VAL A 35 8.17 -5.41 0.20
CA VAL A 35 6.93 -4.74 -0.22
C VAL A 35 5.93 -5.72 -0.82
N THR A 36 4.76 -5.79 -0.19
CA THR A 36 3.59 -6.48 -0.74
C THR A 36 2.59 -5.45 -1.27
N LEU A 37 2.31 -5.45 -2.56
CA LEU A 37 1.20 -4.71 -3.15
C LEU A 37 -0.09 -5.54 -3.05
N SER A 38 -1.11 -5.05 -2.36
CA SER A 38 -2.36 -5.77 -2.16
C SER A 38 -3.60 -4.92 -2.41
N TYR A 39 -4.54 -5.43 -3.20
CA TYR A 39 -5.81 -4.75 -3.47
C TYR A 39 -6.93 -5.72 -3.84
N ALA A 40 -8.18 -5.27 -3.68
CA ALA A 40 -9.37 -5.96 -4.13
C ALA A 40 -10.00 -5.20 -5.31
N GLN A 41 -10.48 -5.94 -6.31
CA GLN A 41 -11.14 -5.39 -7.49
C GLN A 41 -12.37 -6.22 -7.86
N SER A 42 -13.29 -5.63 -8.62
CA SER A 42 -14.33 -6.35 -9.36
C SER A 42 -13.74 -7.18 -10.52
N ILE A 43 -14.53 -8.06 -11.15
CA ILE A 43 -14.11 -8.81 -12.35
C ILE A 43 -13.62 -7.88 -13.45
N ASP A 44 -14.28 -6.74 -13.64
CA ASP A 44 -13.91 -5.76 -14.65
C ASP A 44 -12.73 -4.84 -14.21
N GLY A 45 -12.16 -5.04 -13.02
CA GLY A 45 -10.97 -4.31 -12.56
C GLY A 45 -11.27 -2.94 -11.95
N SER A 46 -12.43 -2.77 -11.32
CA SER A 46 -12.79 -1.57 -10.56
C SER A 46 -12.48 -1.73 -9.08
N LEU A 47 -11.87 -0.71 -8.46
CA LEU A 47 -11.65 -0.60 -7.00
C LEU A 47 -12.87 -0.10 -6.24
N ALA A 48 -13.69 0.71 -6.90
CA ALA A 48 -14.86 1.34 -6.30
C ALA A 48 -15.88 1.70 -7.38
N ALA A 49 -17.15 1.80 -7.02
CA ALA A 49 -18.20 2.30 -7.90
C ALA A 49 -17.93 3.76 -8.31
N GLU A 50 -17.53 4.59 -7.35
CA GLU A 50 -17.23 6.00 -7.56
C GLU A 50 -15.94 6.41 -6.85
N ARG A 51 -15.28 7.45 -7.36
CA ARG A 51 -14.06 7.98 -6.73
C ARG A 51 -14.39 8.57 -5.36
N GLY A 52 -13.65 8.14 -4.34
CA GLY A 52 -13.78 8.69 -2.98
C GLY A 52 -14.96 8.12 -2.17
N LYS A 53 -15.63 7.07 -2.67
CA LYS A 53 -16.63 6.32 -1.92
C LYS A 53 -16.17 4.88 -1.70
N PRO A 54 -16.15 4.39 -0.45
CA PRO A 54 -15.81 3.01 -0.19
C PRO A 54 -16.85 2.10 -0.84
N THR A 55 -16.38 1.06 -1.53
CA THR A 55 -17.23 0.01 -2.10
C THR A 55 -16.80 -1.32 -1.50
N LEU A 56 -17.73 -2.03 -0.87
CA LEU A 56 -17.44 -3.35 -0.34
C LEU A 56 -17.38 -4.34 -1.51
N LEU A 57 -16.16 -4.64 -1.94
CA LEU A 57 -15.89 -5.61 -3.01
C LEU A 57 -15.74 -7.03 -2.47
N SER A 58 -14.88 -7.19 -1.47
CA SER A 58 -14.47 -8.50 -0.97
C SER A 58 -15.46 -9.08 0.04
N GLY A 59 -15.62 -10.40 0.01
CA GLY A 59 -16.41 -11.13 0.98
C GLY A 59 -15.78 -11.20 2.38
N PRO A 60 -16.53 -11.69 3.38
CA PRO A 60 -16.04 -11.81 4.76
C PRO A 60 -14.73 -12.62 4.89
N ALA A 61 -14.60 -13.72 4.14
CA ALA A 61 -13.38 -14.54 4.17
C ALA A 61 -12.16 -13.80 3.61
N SER A 62 -12.32 -13.06 2.52
CA SER A 62 -11.27 -12.20 1.95
C SER A 62 -10.92 -11.05 2.89
N MET A 63 -11.89 -10.47 3.59
CA MET A 63 -11.62 -9.44 4.60
C MET A 63 -10.82 -10.01 5.78
N LYS A 64 -11.14 -11.23 6.26
CA LYS A 64 -10.33 -11.94 7.26
C LYS A 64 -8.90 -12.18 6.75
N MET A 65 -8.75 -12.55 5.47
CA MET A 65 -7.45 -12.73 4.82
C MET A 65 -6.64 -11.43 4.75
N THR A 66 -7.23 -10.30 4.35
CA THR A 66 -6.57 -8.97 4.39
C THR A 66 -6.09 -8.62 5.79
N HIS A 67 -6.92 -8.86 6.80
CA HIS A 67 -6.53 -8.64 8.19
C HIS A 67 -5.39 -9.57 8.63
N MET A 68 -5.36 -10.82 8.17
CA MET A 68 -4.22 -11.72 8.35
C MET A 68 -2.95 -11.18 7.66
N LEU A 69 -3.03 -10.71 6.42
CA LEU A 69 -1.90 -10.11 5.71
C LEU A 69 -1.32 -8.91 6.46
N ARG A 70 -2.18 -8.07 7.05
CA ARG A 70 -1.74 -6.95 7.89
C ARG A 70 -0.89 -7.40 9.09
N THR A 71 -1.20 -8.54 9.71
CA THR A 71 -0.40 -9.08 10.82
C THR A 71 0.99 -9.58 10.40
N LEU A 72 1.22 -9.77 9.10
CA LEU A 72 2.49 -10.22 8.56
C LEU A 72 3.42 -9.08 8.15
N HIS A 73 3.02 -7.82 8.33
CA HIS A 73 3.79 -6.66 7.92
C HIS A 73 4.00 -5.70 9.10
N ASP A 74 5.17 -5.05 9.12
CA ASP A 74 5.48 -4.04 10.14
C ASP A 74 4.72 -2.73 9.86
N GLY A 75 4.50 -2.42 8.58
CA GLY A 75 3.83 -1.21 8.12
C GLY A 75 2.73 -1.47 7.09
N ILE A 76 1.71 -0.60 7.07
CA ILE A 76 0.67 -0.56 6.04
C ILE A 76 0.67 0.82 5.39
N MET A 77 0.98 0.87 4.09
CA MET A 77 1.10 2.11 3.33
C MET A 77 -0.14 2.36 2.50
N VAL A 78 -0.68 3.58 2.59
CA VAL A 78 -1.83 4.04 1.80
C VAL A 78 -1.63 5.48 1.34
N GLY A 79 -2.27 5.86 0.23
CA GLY A 79 -2.32 7.26 -0.20
C GLY A 79 -3.30 8.08 0.64
N VAL A 80 -3.00 9.35 0.89
CA VAL A 80 -3.88 10.25 1.66
C VAL A 80 -5.30 10.35 1.09
N GLY A 81 -5.47 10.24 -0.23
CA GLY A 81 -6.79 10.27 -0.86
C GLY A 81 -7.72 9.16 -0.35
N THR A 82 -7.18 7.97 -0.10
CA THR A 82 -7.91 6.84 0.50
C THR A 82 -8.24 7.12 1.95
N VAL A 83 -7.30 7.68 2.72
CA VAL A 83 -7.52 7.97 4.14
C VAL A 83 -8.62 9.02 4.32
N ILE A 84 -8.61 10.08 3.51
CA ILE A 84 -9.63 11.13 3.54
C ILE A 84 -11.01 10.58 3.13
N ALA A 85 -11.06 9.74 2.11
CA ALA A 85 -12.31 9.18 1.59
C ALA A 85 -12.94 8.17 2.56
N ASP A 86 -12.16 7.21 3.04
CA ASP A 86 -12.69 6.02 3.72
C ASP A 86 -12.58 6.11 5.25
N ASN A 87 -11.75 7.04 5.76
CA ASN A 87 -11.40 7.16 7.17
C ASN A 87 -11.14 5.78 7.83
N PRO A 88 -10.18 4.99 7.31
CA PRO A 88 -9.92 3.62 7.77
C PRO A 88 -9.16 3.60 9.10
N SER A 89 -9.30 2.51 9.85
CA SER A 89 -8.50 2.26 11.07
C SER A 89 -7.12 1.64 10.78
N LEU A 90 -6.95 1.03 9.59
CA LEU A 90 -5.72 0.36 9.14
C LEU A 90 -5.12 -0.66 10.13
N ASN A 91 -5.96 -1.23 11.00
CA ASN A 91 -5.57 -2.22 12.01
C ASN A 91 -5.95 -3.65 11.60
N ALA A 92 -5.44 -4.63 12.34
CA ALA A 92 -5.65 -6.07 12.10
C ALA A 92 -6.76 -6.67 13.01
N ARG A 93 -7.89 -5.98 13.20
CA ARG A 93 -8.92 -6.35 14.21
C ARG A 93 -9.71 -7.66 14.02
N LEU A 94 -9.63 -8.33 12.87
CA LEU A 94 -10.43 -9.55 12.58
C LEU A 94 -9.68 -10.85 12.86
N VAL A 95 -8.42 -10.77 13.26
CA VAL A 95 -7.56 -11.90 13.58
C VAL A 95 -6.63 -11.53 14.73
N GLU A 96 -6.06 -12.52 15.39
CA GLU A 96 -5.01 -12.28 16.37
C GLU A 96 -3.69 -11.93 15.69
N GLY A 97 -2.92 -11.04 16.31
CA GLY A 97 -1.62 -10.59 15.86
C GLY A 97 -1.39 -9.09 16.05
N CYS A 98 -0.15 -8.65 15.81
CA CYS A 98 0.19 -7.24 15.87
C CYS A 98 -0.44 -6.50 14.68
N SER A 99 -1.01 -5.32 14.94
CA SER A 99 -1.41 -4.43 13.85
C SER A 99 -0.18 -3.76 13.25
N PRO A 100 -0.13 -3.56 11.92
CA PRO A 100 0.94 -2.83 11.27
C PRO A 100 0.86 -1.34 11.63
N ARG A 101 1.99 -0.65 11.57
CA ARG A 101 2.04 0.80 11.72
C ARG A 101 1.49 1.47 10.46
N PRO A 102 0.49 2.37 10.54
CA PRO A 102 0.01 3.09 9.37
C PRO A 102 1.09 4.01 8.79
N ILE A 103 1.22 4.02 7.47
CA ILE A 103 2.11 4.88 6.69
C ILE A 103 1.25 5.60 5.65
N ILE A 104 1.21 6.93 5.72
CA ILE A 104 0.36 7.76 4.85
C ILE A 104 1.26 8.54 3.90
N VAL A 105 1.09 8.31 2.60
CA VAL A 105 1.75 9.12 1.57
C VAL A 105 0.90 10.36 1.30
N ASP A 106 1.38 11.51 1.75
CA ASP A 106 0.69 12.79 1.68
C ASP A 106 1.66 13.93 1.34
N THR A 107 1.89 14.14 0.04
CA THR A 107 2.84 15.15 -0.46
C THR A 107 2.66 16.54 0.17
N HIS A 108 1.44 16.92 0.57
CA HIS A 108 1.09 18.28 1.01
C HIS A 108 0.48 18.32 2.43
N LEU A 109 0.65 17.27 3.24
CA LEU A 109 0.14 17.19 4.62
C LEU A 109 -1.35 17.57 4.77
N ARG A 110 -2.19 17.11 3.86
CA ARG A 110 -3.64 17.32 3.84
C ARG A 110 -4.42 16.45 4.83
N CYS A 111 -3.77 15.48 5.46
CA CYS A 111 -4.37 14.53 6.39
C CYS A 111 -5.09 15.25 7.57
N PRO A 112 -6.43 15.14 7.70
CA PRO A 112 -7.14 15.77 8.81
C PRO A 112 -6.83 15.10 10.16
N THR A 113 -6.61 15.89 11.21
CA THR A 113 -6.37 15.37 12.57
C THR A 113 -7.59 14.72 13.22
N SER A 114 -8.78 14.87 12.62
CA SER A 114 -10.04 14.24 13.06
C SER A 114 -10.20 12.78 12.64
N LEU A 115 -9.29 12.25 11.81
CA LEU A 115 -9.37 10.87 11.33
C LEU A 115 -9.20 9.84 12.46
N LYS A 116 -9.77 8.64 12.26
CA LYS A 116 -9.71 7.51 13.19
C LYS A 116 -8.28 7.14 13.58
N LEU A 117 -7.34 7.30 12.66
CA LEU A 117 -5.90 7.02 12.89
C LEU A 117 -5.31 7.87 14.01
N PHE A 118 -5.88 9.04 14.29
CA PHE A 118 -5.43 9.91 15.38
C PHE A 118 -6.32 9.80 16.62
N THR A 119 -7.63 9.60 16.43
CA THR A 119 -8.64 9.69 17.50
C THR A 119 -8.90 8.36 18.20
N LEU A 120 -8.74 7.21 17.52
CA LEU A 120 -8.95 5.90 18.14
C LEU A 120 -7.67 5.41 18.83
N SER A 121 -7.79 5.08 20.12
CA SER A 121 -6.68 4.50 20.91
C SER A 121 -6.22 3.13 20.42
N THR A 122 -7.08 2.41 19.70
CA THR A 122 -6.76 1.10 19.11
C THR A 122 -5.90 1.19 17.85
N CYS A 123 -5.68 2.39 17.30
CA CYS A 123 -4.85 2.61 16.13
C CYS A 123 -3.45 3.04 16.56
N GLN A 124 -2.42 2.47 15.94
CA GLN A 124 -1.07 3.00 16.08
C GLN A 124 -0.97 4.36 15.39
N LYS A 125 -0.17 5.26 15.95
CA LYS A 125 0.05 6.59 15.37
C LYS A 125 0.77 6.48 14.02
N PRO A 126 0.29 7.19 12.98
CA PRO A 126 0.82 7.01 11.64
C PRO A 126 2.22 7.60 11.48
N ILE A 127 2.96 7.07 10.51
CA ILE A 127 4.05 7.78 9.84
C ILE A 127 3.44 8.52 8.64
N ILE A 128 3.71 9.81 8.49
CA ILE A 128 3.22 10.62 7.37
C ILE A 128 4.41 11.05 6.54
N LEU A 129 4.40 10.68 5.26
CA LEU A 129 5.46 10.96 4.31
C LEU A 129 5.05 12.13 3.42
N TYR A 130 5.83 13.20 3.41
CA TYR A 130 5.53 14.41 2.64
C TYR A 130 6.71 14.86 1.78
N GLY A 131 6.43 15.71 0.79
CA GLY A 131 7.44 16.17 -0.14
C GLY A 131 8.38 17.20 0.48
N ARG A 132 9.69 16.97 0.35
CA ARG A 132 10.73 17.93 0.74
C ARG A 132 10.66 19.19 -0.12
N GLY A 133 11.03 20.32 0.48
CA GLY A 133 11.36 21.55 -0.24
C GLY A 133 10.20 22.52 -0.43
N SER A 134 9.05 22.28 0.19
CA SER A 134 8.03 23.34 0.28
C SER A 134 8.42 24.37 1.33
N GLN A 135 8.41 25.65 0.93
CA GLN A 135 8.58 26.79 1.83
C GLN A 135 7.24 27.38 2.28
N ASP A 136 6.13 26.70 2.00
CA ASP A 136 4.80 27.14 2.41
C ASP A 136 4.65 27.11 3.95
N PRO A 137 4.41 28.26 4.60
CA PRO A 137 4.18 28.31 6.04
C PRO A 137 3.01 27.42 6.49
N GLU A 138 2.01 27.20 5.63
CA GLU A 138 0.86 26.35 5.95
C GLU A 138 1.27 24.89 6.16
N ILE A 139 2.25 24.40 5.38
CA ILE A 139 2.78 23.04 5.53
C ILE A 139 3.48 22.86 6.89
N GLN A 140 4.20 23.89 7.35
CA GLN A 140 4.84 23.84 8.67
C GLN A 140 3.81 23.79 9.81
N ILE A 141 2.72 24.57 9.70
CA ILE A 141 1.62 24.55 10.67
C ILE A 141 0.94 23.17 10.68
N ARG A 142 0.61 22.62 9.50
CA ARG A 142 0.00 21.29 9.37
C ARG A 142 0.91 20.20 9.91
N ARG A 143 2.21 20.28 9.65
CA ARG A 143 3.22 19.37 10.19
C ARG A 143 3.20 19.36 11.72
N GLN A 144 3.29 20.53 12.35
CA GLN A 144 3.25 20.65 13.81
C GLN A 144 1.94 20.10 14.38
N ALA A 145 0.80 20.38 13.74
CA ALA A 145 -0.49 19.84 14.16
C ALA A 145 -0.51 18.30 14.14
N LEU A 146 0.07 17.68 13.12
CA LEU A 146 0.15 16.22 13.00
C LEU A 146 1.12 15.62 14.02
N GLU A 147 2.28 16.25 14.25
CA GLU A 147 3.26 15.85 15.26
C GLU A 147 2.66 15.93 16.68
N MET A 148 1.87 16.96 16.99
CA MET A 148 1.16 17.08 18.27
C MET A 148 0.14 15.96 18.50
N MET A 149 -0.43 15.38 17.43
CA MET A 149 -1.30 14.21 17.51
C MET A 149 -0.53 12.88 17.67
N GLY A 150 0.81 12.95 17.74
CA GLY A 150 1.71 11.83 17.93
C GLY A 150 2.16 11.14 16.63
N ALA A 151 1.86 11.72 15.47
CA ALA A 151 2.36 11.17 14.20
C ALA A 151 3.84 11.48 14.00
N ALA A 152 4.57 10.55 13.40
CA ALA A 152 5.91 10.81 12.90
C ALA A 152 5.79 11.40 11.49
N VAL A 153 6.18 12.66 11.30
CA VAL A 153 6.10 13.34 10.01
C VAL A 153 7.49 13.40 9.39
N LEU A 154 7.68 12.68 8.28
CA LEU A 154 8.99 12.47 7.66
C LEU A 154 9.02 13.04 6.24
N GLU A 155 10.13 13.69 5.92
CA GLU A 155 10.39 14.22 4.58
C GLU A 155 10.87 13.14 3.63
N CYS A 156 10.39 13.21 2.39
CA CYS A 156 10.85 12.40 1.28
C CYS A 156 11.18 13.26 0.06
N GLN A 157 12.05 12.75 -0.80
CA GLN A 157 12.29 13.33 -2.12
C GLN A 157 10.98 13.35 -2.93
N THR A 158 10.87 14.33 -3.83
CA THR A 158 9.74 14.44 -4.74
C THR A 158 10.18 14.19 -6.17
N MET A 159 9.31 13.57 -6.94
CA MET A 159 9.41 13.49 -8.39
C MET A 159 8.31 14.33 -9.05
N SER A 160 8.63 14.88 -10.21
CA SER A 160 7.63 15.52 -11.06
C SER A 160 6.77 14.44 -11.70
N GLY A 161 5.46 14.51 -11.48
CA GLY A 161 4.50 13.67 -12.18
C GLY A 161 3.86 14.42 -13.35
N ASP A 162 2.83 13.79 -13.90
CA ASP A 162 2.05 14.37 -14.99
C ASP A 162 1.42 15.72 -14.58
N ALA A 163 1.31 16.64 -15.54
CA ALA A 163 0.77 17.98 -15.34
C ALA A 163 1.54 18.87 -14.34
N GLY A 164 2.84 18.62 -14.14
CA GLY A 164 3.73 19.52 -13.40
C GLY A 164 3.52 19.52 -11.88
N ARG A 165 2.75 18.57 -11.35
CA ARG A 165 2.58 18.38 -9.91
C ARG A 165 3.69 17.47 -9.38
N ASN A 166 4.25 17.85 -8.24
CA ASN A 166 5.22 17.01 -7.54
C ASN A 166 4.50 15.99 -6.67
N TYR A 167 5.07 14.80 -6.58
CA TYR A 167 4.61 13.70 -5.75
C TYR A 167 5.79 13.10 -5.00
N VAL A 168 5.55 12.48 -3.85
CA VAL A 168 6.58 11.75 -3.11
C VAL A 168 7.15 10.61 -3.98
N ASP A 169 8.48 10.51 -4.06
CA ASP A 169 9.17 9.37 -4.66
C ASP A 169 8.97 8.15 -3.74
N LEU A 170 8.31 7.10 -4.25
CA LEU A 170 7.97 5.94 -3.42
C LEU A 170 9.20 5.10 -3.07
N HIS A 171 10.24 5.12 -3.91
CA HIS A 171 11.48 4.44 -3.59
C HIS A 171 12.17 5.13 -2.40
N ASP A 172 12.26 6.45 -2.42
CA ASP A 172 12.82 7.23 -1.30
C ASP A 172 11.96 7.09 -0.03
N ALA A 173 10.63 7.13 -0.17
CA ALA A 173 9.68 6.86 0.90
C ALA A 173 9.94 5.51 1.58
N LEU A 174 10.19 4.45 0.80
CA LEU A 174 10.49 3.13 1.32
C LEU A 174 11.85 3.09 2.05
N CYS A 175 12.88 3.79 1.54
CA CYS A 175 14.15 3.97 2.25
C CYS A 175 13.95 4.67 3.61
N VAL A 176 13.20 5.79 3.63
CA VAL A 176 12.91 6.56 4.84
C VAL A 176 12.16 5.70 5.86
N VAL A 177 11.15 4.96 5.41
CA VAL A 177 10.37 4.03 6.24
C VAL A 177 11.26 2.91 6.81
N ARG A 178 12.17 2.35 6.01
CA ARG A 178 13.15 1.35 6.47
C ARG A 178 14.06 1.89 7.56
N GLN A 179 14.61 3.09 7.38
CA GLN A 179 15.48 3.74 8.35
C GLN A 179 14.75 4.02 9.69
N ASN A 180 13.43 4.06 9.67
CA ASN A 180 12.56 4.19 10.85
C ASN A 180 12.07 2.84 11.40
N GLY A 181 12.76 1.75 11.08
CA GLY A 181 12.58 0.44 11.72
C GLY A 181 11.51 -0.46 11.11
N ILE A 182 10.93 -0.08 9.97
CA ILE A 182 9.92 -0.89 9.28
C ILE A 182 10.63 -1.83 8.28
N ASN A 183 10.53 -3.14 8.48
CA ASN A 183 11.22 -4.15 7.65
C ASN A 183 10.34 -4.71 6.54
N SER A 184 9.02 -4.59 6.67
CA SER A 184 8.04 -5.05 5.69
C SER A 184 6.86 -4.08 5.60
N VAL A 185 6.42 -3.80 4.37
CA VAL A 185 5.33 -2.86 4.07
C VAL A 185 4.30 -3.55 3.19
N MET A 186 3.05 -3.54 3.63
CA MET A 186 1.90 -3.84 2.77
C MET A 186 1.36 -2.54 2.20
N VAL A 187 1.41 -2.35 0.88
CA VAL A 187 0.77 -1.22 0.20
C VAL A 187 -0.66 -1.61 -0.13
N GLU A 188 -1.62 -0.88 0.44
CA GLU A 188 -3.05 -1.01 0.18
C GLU A 188 -3.63 0.29 -0.41
N GLY A 189 -4.79 0.16 -1.07
CA GLY A 189 -5.76 1.24 -1.22
C GLY A 189 -5.41 2.34 -2.23
N GLY A 190 -6.43 2.84 -2.93
CA GLY A 190 -6.35 4.04 -3.77
C GLY A 190 -5.67 3.85 -5.13
N SER A 191 -6.42 4.10 -6.21
CA SER A 191 -5.91 3.96 -7.58
C SER A 191 -4.61 4.74 -7.82
N ALA A 192 -4.42 5.88 -7.14
CA ALA A 192 -3.25 6.74 -7.29
C ALA A 192 -1.95 6.07 -6.81
N ILE A 193 -1.90 5.61 -5.55
CA ILE A 193 -0.68 4.98 -5.01
C ILE A 193 -0.42 3.63 -5.68
N LEU A 194 -1.46 2.85 -6.01
CA LEU A 194 -1.31 1.61 -6.77
C LEU A 194 -0.71 1.86 -8.16
N THR A 195 -1.19 2.90 -8.86
CA THR A 195 -0.64 3.30 -10.16
C THR A 195 0.81 3.76 -10.02
N SER A 196 1.11 4.64 -9.05
CA SER A 196 2.48 5.12 -8.80
C SER A 196 3.44 3.98 -8.44
N CYS A 197 3.00 3.03 -7.61
CA CYS A 197 3.77 1.83 -7.28
C CYS A 197 4.14 1.06 -8.55
N LEU A 198 3.14 0.72 -9.37
CA LEU A 198 3.33 -0.06 -10.60
C LEU A 198 4.10 0.68 -11.69
N GLN A 199 4.03 2.01 -11.76
CA GLN A 199 4.83 2.81 -12.68
C GLN A 199 6.29 2.86 -12.24
N GLN A 200 6.56 3.33 -11.01
CA GLN A 200 7.93 3.57 -10.54
C GLN A 200 8.73 2.26 -10.44
N THR A 201 8.06 1.15 -10.12
CA THR A 201 8.71 -0.16 -10.03
C THR A 201 9.23 -0.69 -11.37
N THR A 202 8.76 -0.16 -12.51
CA THR A 202 9.33 -0.48 -13.84
C THR A 202 10.72 0.13 -14.04
N GLN A 203 11.01 1.22 -13.32
CA GLN A 203 12.28 1.95 -13.43
C GLN A 203 13.23 1.55 -12.29
N ARG A 204 12.71 1.39 -11.08
CA ARG A 204 13.45 0.95 -9.89
C ARG A 204 12.63 -0.10 -9.17
N ARG A 205 13.03 -1.37 -9.25
CA ARG A 205 12.27 -2.45 -8.64
C ARG A 205 12.21 -2.29 -7.12
N PHE A 206 10.99 -2.20 -6.58
CA PHE A 206 10.75 -2.22 -5.13
C PHE A 206 9.54 -3.04 -4.69
N ILE A 207 8.77 -3.61 -5.61
CA ILE A 207 7.64 -4.50 -5.27
C ILE A 207 8.11 -5.95 -5.34
N ASP A 208 7.96 -6.67 -4.24
CA ASP A 208 8.39 -8.08 -4.12
C ASP A 208 7.24 -9.02 -4.41
N LEU A 209 6.09 -8.76 -3.79
CA LEU A 209 4.91 -9.62 -3.85
C LEU A 209 3.68 -8.81 -4.26
N VAL A 210 2.82 -9.40 -5.09
CA VAL A 210 1.52 -8.84 -5.42
C VAL A 210 0.45 -9.84 -5.01
N ILE A 211 -0.61 -9.35 -4.36
CA ILE A 211 -1.80 -10.12 -3.98
C ILE A 211 -3.03 -9.37 -4.50
N VAL A 212 -3.77 -10.01 -5.40
CA VAL A 212 -5.00 -9.44 -5.99
C VAL A 212 -6.19 -10.28 -5.55
N THR A 213 -7.19 -9.63 -4.96
CA THR A 213 -8.50 -10.23 -4.70
C THR A 213 -9.46 -9.81 -5.81
N ILE A 214 -10.07 -10.76 -6.51
CA ILE A 214 -11.08 -10.52 -7.54
C ILE A 214 -12.43 -10.98 -7.01
N ALA A 215 -13.30 -10.02 -6.73
CA ALA A 215 -14.67 -10.25 -6.35
C ALA A 215 -15.52 -10.58 -7.59
N PRO A 216 -16.49 -11.51 -7.50
CA PRO A 216 -17.30 -11.97 -8.63
C PRO A 216 -18.42 -10.97 -8.99
N THR A 217 -18.09 -9.70 -9.13
CA THR A 217 -19.04 -8.59 -9.38
C THR A 217 -18.55 -7.73 -10.54
N PHE A 218 -19.47 -7.10 -11.27
CA PHE A 218 -19.19 -6.10 -12.29
C PHE A 218 -19.63 -4.72 -11.80
N ILE A 219 -18.80 -3.70 -11.97
CA ILE A 219 -19.09 -2.35 -11.47
C ILE A 219 -18.98 -1.29 -12.56
N GLY A 220 -17.94 -1.32 -13.40
CA GLY A 220 -17.67 -0.28 -14.38
C GLY A 220 -17.14 1.03 -13.79
N GLY A 221 -16.74 1.01 -12.50
CA GLY A 221 -16.32 2.18 -11.74
C GLY A 221 -14.84 2.52 -11.87
N LEU A 222 -14.28 3.10 -10.81
CA LEU A 222 -12.88 3.55 -10.75
C LEU A 222 -11.92 2.38 -10.99
N ARG A 223 -11.14 2.43 -12.07
CA ARG A 223 -10.13 1.40 -12.39
C ARG A 223 -9.01 1.34 -11.36
N VAL A 224 -8.49 0.13 -11.11
CA VAL A 224 -7.33 -0.08 -10.22
C VAL A 224 -6.14 0.76 -10.66
N VAL A 225 -5.82 0.66 -11.94
CA VAL A 225 -4.65 1.28 -12.54
C VAL A 225 -5.12 2.15 -13.69
N SER A 226 -4.80 3.44 -13.66
CA SER A 226 -5.24 4.37 -14.70
C SER A 226 -4.30 4.36 -15.91
N THR A 227 -3.00 4.53 -15.68
CA THR A 227 -1.99 4.64 -16.74
C THR A 227 -0.69 4.00 -16.29
N LEU A 228 -0.21 2.96 -16.98
CA LEU A 228 1.13 2.39 -16.75
C LEU A 228 2.13 2.78 -17.85
N LEU A 229 1.69 3.52 -18.85
CA LEU A 229 2.48 3.84 -20.03
C LEU A 229 3.07 5.25 -19.91
N PRO A 230 4.40 5.36 -19.72
CA PRO A 230 5.14 6.45 -20.32
C PRO A 230 6.28 5.95 -21.23
N SER A 231 6.31 6.49 -22.47
CA SER A 231 7.42 6.58 -23.43
C SER A 231 7.81 5.37 -24.31
N ILE A 232 7.14 5.27 -25.47
CA ILE A 232 7.63 5.21 -26.89
C ILE A 232 8.74 4.19 -27.28
N THR A 233 9.43 3.53 -26.36
CA THR A 233 10.52 2.61 -26.68
C THR A 233 10.02 1.17 -26.79
N MET A 234 10.44 0.52 -27.88
CA MET A 234 10.12 -0.87 -28.22
C MET A 234 11.30 -1.77 -27.80
N PRO A 235 11.06 -2.98 -27.29
CA PRO A 235 9.74 -3.60 -27.03
C PRO A 235 9.11 -3.12 -25.72
N ARG A 236 7.78 -2.98 -25.73
CA ARG A 236 7.01 -2.65 -24.52
C ARG A 236 7.00 -3.86 -23.59
N THR A 237 7.65 -3.77 -22.44
CA THR A 237 7.52 -4.74 -21.35
C THR A 237 6.46 -4.27 -20.37
N PHE A 238 5.73 -5.22 -19.78
CA PHE A 238 4.68 -4.95 -18.79
C PHE A 238 4.97 -5.74 -17.53
N PRO A 239 4.74 -5.16 -16.34
CA PRO A 239 4.85 -5.90 -15.08
C PRO A 239 3.98 -7.17 -15.13
N ARG A 240 4.58 -8.33 -14.88
CA ARG A 240 3.92 -9.63 -14.91
C ARG A 240 4.24 -10.43 -13.67
N LEU A 241 3.24 -11.14 -13.15
CA LEU A 241 3.44 -12.10 -12.06
C LEU A 241 4.16 -13.35 -12.57
N GLN A 242 5.25 -13.71 -11.92
CA GLN A 242 5.97 -14.97 -12.13
C GLN A 242 5.39 -16.07 -11.24
N GLN A 243 5.15 -17.24 -11.86
CA GLN A 243 4.62 -18.43 -11.19
C GLN A 243 3.43 -18.11 -10.24
N PRO A 244 2.39 -17.41 -10.74
CA PRO A 244 1.27 -17.02 -9.90
C PRO A 244 0.57 -18.26 -9.34
N ARG A 245 0.14 -18.15 -8.08
CA ARG A 245 -0.71 -19.13 -7.43
C ARG A 245 -2.11 -18.54 -7.29
N TYR A 246 -3.08 -19.44 -7.29
CA TYR A 246 -4.50 -19.12 -7.32
C TYR A 246 -5.20 -19.81 -6.16
N TYR A 247 -6.02 -19.06 -5.44
CA TYR A 247 -6.81 -19.56 -4.33
C TYR A 247 -8.24 -19.05 -4.45
N VAL A 248 -9.21 -19.89 -4.11
CA VAL A 248 -10.59 -19.47 -3.99
C VAL A 248 -10.90 -19.32 -2.50
N LEU A 249 -11.39 -18.15 -2.11
CA LEU A 249 -11.85 -17.82 -0.76
C LEU A 249 -13.33 -17.48 -0.85
N GLU A 250 -14.16 -18.46 -0.53
CA GLU A 250 -15.61 -18.42 -0.80
C GLU A 250 -15.87 -18.19 -2.29
N GLU A 251 -16.34 -17.01 -2.69
CA GLU A 251 -16.63 -16.66 -4.08
C GLU A 251 -15.52 -15.79 -4.71
N ASP A 252 -14.56 -15.32 -3.91
CA ASP A 252 -13.48 -14.45 -4.38
C ASP A 252 -12.27 -15.27 -4.89
N LEU A 253 -11.67 -14.82 -5.99
CA LEU A 253 -10.42 -15.38 -6.52
C LEU A 253 -9.23 -14.55 -6.04
N ILE A 254 -8.29 -15.20 -5.36
CA ILE A 254 -7.02 -14.61 -4.94
C ILE A 254 -5.91 -15.04 -5.89
N ILE A 255 -5.19 -14.07 -6.43
CA ILE A 255 -3.99 -14.28 -7.23
C ILE A 255 -2.81 -13.74 -6.43
N LEU A 256 -1.78 -14.54 -6.19
CA LEU A 256 -0.51 -14.02 -5.67
C LEU A 256 0.69 -14.49 -6.48
N GLY A 257 1.70 -13.63 -6.58
CA GLY A 257 2.96 -13.98 -7.24
C GLY A 257 4.00 -12.88 -7.12
N ARG A 258 5.24 -13.24 -7.49
CA ARG A 258 6.34 -12.30 -7.56
C ARG A 258 6.16 -11.37 -8.76
N LEU A 259 6.35 -10.07 -8.59
CA LEU A 259 6.35 -9.16 -9.72
C LEU A 259 7.71 -9.20 -10.46
N ALA A 260 7.64 -9.37 -11.78
CA ALA A 260 8.77 -9.28 -12.71
C ALA A 260 8.42 -8.36 -13.88
N TYR A 261 9.44 -7.95 -14.63
CA TYR A 261 9.36 -7.01 -15.75
C TYR A 261 10.12 -7.58 -16.94
#